data_AF-A0A8F5BXK3-F1
#
_entry.id   AF-A0A8F5BXK3-F1
#
_cell.length_a   1.000
_cell.length_b   1.000
_cell.length_c   1.000
_cell.angle_alpha   90.00
_cell.angle_beta   90.00
_cell.angle_gamma   90.00
#
_symmetry.space_group_name_H-M   'P 1'
#
loop_
_entity.id
_entity.type
_entity.pdbx_description
1 polymer ?
#
loop_
_entity_poly.entity_id
_entity_poly.type
_entity_poly.pdbx_seq_one_letter_code
_entity_poly.pdbx_strand_id
1 'polypeptide(L)'
;MTCADPPGFEPGTSGSEGGKEGTERRKIALVANLRQYATDGNIKAFYDYLMNERGISEKTAKDYINAISKPYKETRDAQKAYRLFARFLASRNIIHDEFADKILKAVKVKKANADIYIPTLEEIKRTLQLAKDYENVHTVYRLALETGVRLSEILKVLREPERDVCDGLVCYYPLAWSRGYKGVFYVFHITPLKRVEVTKWAIADF
;
A
#
# COMPACT_ATOMS: atom_id res chain seq x y z
N MET A 1 -18.75 52.77 48.17
CA MET A 1 -17.72 51.84 48.69
C MET A 1 -18.31 50.44 48.63
N THR A 2 -17.87 49.44 47.89
CA THR A 2 -16.81 49.20 46.88
C THR A 2 -17.25 47.86 46.29
N CYS A 3 -17.50 47.77 44.98
CA CYS A 3 -17.87 46.50 44.33
C CYS A 3 -16.66 45.56 44.32
N ALA A 4 -16.87 44.28 44.69
CA ALA A 4 -15.85 43.25 44.55
C ALA A 4 -15.84 42.74 43.11
N ASP A 5 -14.68 42.84 42.44
CA ASP A 5 -14.47 42.27 41.11
C ASP A 5 -14.46 40.73 41.17
N PRO A 6 -15.02 40.02 40.16
CA PRO A 6 -14.95 38.57 40.12
C PRO A 6 -13.53 38.07 39.82
N PRO A 7 -13.12 36.90 40.37
CA PRO A 7 -11.78 36.36 40.19
C PRO A 7 -11.48 36.10 38.71
N GLY A 8 -10.33 36.62 38.26
CA GLY A 8 -9.85 36.53 36.90
C GLY A 8 -9.77 35.08 36.41
N PHE A 9 -10.38 34.84 35.26
CA PHE A 9 -10.18 33.63 34.48
C PHE A 9 -8.78 33.72 33.84
N GLU A 10 -7.80 32.99 34.35
CA GLU A 10 -6.53 32.83 33.62
C GLU A 10 -6.82 32.04 32.34
N PRO A 11 -6.52 32.59 31.14
CA PRO A 11 -6.64 31.81 29.91
C PRO A 11 -5.58 30.71 29.96
N GLY A 12 -6.04 29.46 30.06
CA GLY A 12 -5.19 28.28 29.95
C GLY A 12 -4.36 28.36 28.68
N THR A 13 -3.07 28.64 28.83
CA THR A 13 -2.13 28.63 27.73
C THR A 13 -2.07 27.20 27.18
N SER A 14 -2.43 27.09 25.90
CA SER A 14 -2.49 25.88 25.10
C SER A 14 -1.11 25.19 25.03
N GLY A 15 -0.82 24.32 25.99
CA GLY A 15 0.39 23.49 26.06
C GLY A 15 0.46 22.34 25.05
N SER A 16 -0.09 22.49 23.83
CA SER A 16 -0.16 21.38 22.85
C SER A 16 1.03 21.32 21.87
N GLU A 17 1.89 22.34 21.79
CA GLU A 17 2.99 22.38 20.83
C GLU A 17 4.28 21.72 21.35
N GLY A 18 4.67 21.96 22.62
CA GLY A 18 5.89 21.39 23.20
C GLY A 18 5.91 19.86 23.28
N GLY A 19 4.75 19.22 23.48
CA GLY A 19 4.62 17.76 23.52
C GLY A 19 4.81 17.09 22.15
N LYS A 20 4.36 17.74 21.07
CA LYS A 20 4.49 17.22 19.70
C LYS A 20 5.93 17.33 19.20
N GLU A 21 6.59 18.46 19.47
CA GLU A 21 7.97 18.69 19.07
C GLU A 21 8.94 17.72 19.79
N GLY A 22 8.75 17.50 21.10
CA GLY A 22 9.55 16.53 21.85
C GLY A 22 9.37 15.09 21.36
N THR A 23 8.17 14.72 20.90
CA THR A 23 7.89 13.39 20.37
C THR A 23 8.54 13.18 19.00
N GLU A 24 8.50 14.18 18.13
CA GLU A 24 9.12 14.08 16.80
C GLU A 24 10.66 14.02 16.89
N ARG A 25 11.27 14.83 17.78
CA ARG A 25 12.72 14.76 18.04
C ARG A 25 13.15 13.38 18.54
N ARG A 26 12.41 12.78 19.48
CA ARG A 26 12.67 11.42 19.98
C ARG A 26 12.59 10.38 18.88
N LYS A 27 11.60 10.48 18.00
CA LYS A 27 11.43 9.58 16.86
C LYS A 27 12.57 9.70 15.86
N ILE A 28 12.99 10.92 15.51
CA ILE A 28 14.14 11.15 14.63
C ILE A 28 15.41 10.50 15.22
N ALA A 29 15.65 10.68 16.51
CA ALA A 29 16.79 10.06 17.20
C ALA A 29 16.72 8.53 17.19
N LEU A 30 15.57 7.94 17.49
CA LEU A 30 15.37 6.49 17.46
C LEU A 30 15.65 5.91 16.07
N VAL A 31 15.14 6.56 15.02
CA VAL A 31 15.33 6.11 13.64
C VAL A 31 16.77 6.29 13.18
N ALA A 32 17.44 7.36 13.61
CA ALA A 32 18.87 7.56 13.37
C ALA A 32 19.72 6.45 14.02
N ASN A 33 19.41 6.06 15.26
CA ASN A 33 20.07 4.95 15.95
C ASN A 33 19.84 3.62 15.24
N LEU A 34 18.62 3.35 14.76
CA LEU A 34 18.34 2.15 13.98
C LEU A 34 19.15 2.12 12.68
N ARG A 35 19.35 3.27 12.03
CA ARG A 35 20.11 3.37 10.78
C ARG A 35 21.60 3.04 10.95
N GLN A 36 22.16 3.15 12.16
CA GLN A 36 23.55 2.73 12.42
C GLN A 36 23.77 1.24 12.09
N TYR A 37 22.71 0.42 12.14
CA TYR A 37 22.74 -0.98 11.78
C TYR A 37 22.57 -1.24 10.28
N ALA A 38 22.37 -0.21 9.45
CA ALA A 38 22.28 -0.32 7.99
C ALA A 38 23.68 -0.42 7.36
N THR A 39 24.47 -1.40 7.80
CA THR A 39 25.76 -1.77 7.20
C THR A 39 25.55 -2.52 5.89
N ASP A 40 26.55 -2.57 5.01
CA ASP A 40 26.43 -3.27 3.72
C ASP A 40 25.99 -4.73 3.86
N GLY A 41 26.52 -5.43 4.87
CA GLY A 41 26.13 -6.80 5.19
C GLY A 41 24.67 -6.92 5.61
N ASN A 42 24.21 -6.04 6.50
CA ASN A 42 22.82 -6.05 6.97
C ASN A 42 21.84 -5.60 5.89
N ILE A 43 22.23 -4.66 5.02
CA ILE A 43 21.42 -4.22 3.88
C ILE A 43 21.24 -5.37 2.89
N LYS A 44 22.31 -6.09 2.56
CA LYS A 44 22.24 -7.25 1.66
C LYS A 44 21.35 -8.34 2.25
N ALA A 45 21.58 -8.71 3.51
CA ALA A 45 20.77 -9.71 4.20
C ALA A 45 19.29 -9.27 4.33
N PHE A 46 19.04 -7.98 4.53
CA PHE A 46 17.68 -7.44 4.57
C PHE A 46 17.01 -7.49 3.20
N TYR A 47 17.73 -7.20 2.12
CA TYR A 47 17.24 -7.35 0.75
C TYR A 47 16.84 -8.80 0.45
N ASP A 48 17.70 -9.75 0.80
CA ASP A 48 17.43 -11.19 0.62
C ASP A 48 16.21 -11.63 1.44
N TYR A 49 16.08 -11.15 2.68
CA TYR A 49 14.90 -11.37 3.52
C TYR A 49 13.61 -10.82 2.89
N LEU A 50 13.65 -9.61 2.32
CA LEU A 50 12.49 -9.00 1.66
C LEU A 50 12.04 -9.82 0.44
N MET A 51 12.99 -10.29 -0.35
CA MET A 51 12.71 -11.05 -1.58
C MET A 51 12.23 -12.46 -1.26
N ASN A 52 12.99 -13.21 -0.46
CA ASN A 52 12.84 -14.65 -0.32
C ASN A 52 11.85 -15.04 0.77
N GLU A 53 11.87 -14.35 1.91
CA GLU A 53 11.01 -14.70 3.05
C GLU A 53 9.70 -13.90 3.05
N ARG A 54 9.73 -12.65 2.56
CA ARG A 54 8.54 -11.79 2.52
C ARG A 54 7.82 -11.80 1.19
N GLY A 55 8.43 -12.33 0.12
CA GLY A 55 7.86 -12.35 -1.23
C GLY A 55 7.56 -10.94 -1.76
N ILE A 56 8.34 -9.94 -1.35
CA ILE A 56 8.20 -8.57 -1.84
C ILE A 56 8.87 -8.49 -3.22
N SER A 57 8.30 -7.71 -4.13
CA SER A 57 8.88 -7.55 -5.46
C SER A 57 10.24 -6.83 -5.40
N GLU A 58 11.14 -7.16 -6.32
CA GLU A 58 12.47 -6.57 -6.42
C GLU A 58 12.44 -5.04 -6.41
N LYS A 59 11.54 -4.43 -7.20
CA LYS A 59 11.37 -2.98 -7.23
C LYS A 59 11.07 -2.42 -5.84
N THR A 60 10.08 -2.98 -5.14
CA THR A 60 9.71 -2.51 -3.80
C THR A 60 10.79 -2.81 -2.76
N ALA A 61 11.51 -3.92 -2.88
CA ALA A 61 12.64 -4.22 -2.01
C ALA A 61 13.74 -3.15 -2.17
N LYS A 62 14.11 -2.81 -3.41
CA LYS A 62 15.06 -1.72 -3.72
C LYS A 62 14.59 -0.37 -3.18
N ASP A 63 13.30 -0.05 -3.30
CA ASP A 63 12.73 1.17 -2.74
C ASP A 63 12.87 1.21 -1.20
N TYR A 64 12.67 0.08 -0.52
CA TYR A 64 12.84 -0.02 0.93
C TYR A 64 14.28 0.11 1.37
N ILE A 65 15.23 -0.52 0.66
CA ILE A 65 16.66 -0.33 0.90
C ILE A 65 17.03 1.14 0.76
N ASN A 66 16.66 1.77 -0.35
CA ASN A 66 16.92 3.18 -0.60
C ASN A 66 16.32 4.10 0.47
N ALA A 67 15.15 3.75 1.01
CA ALA A 67 14.50 4.51 2.08
C ALA A 67 15.27 4.45 3.41
N ILE A 68 15.82 3.28 3.79
CA ILE A 68 16.60 3.14 5.04
C ILE A 68 18.01 3.72 4.92
N SER A 69 18.58 3.78 3.71
CA SER A 69 19.89 4.41 3.47
C SER A 69 19.84 5.94 3.56
N LYS A 70 18.65 6.56 3.53
CA LYS A 70 18.45 8.01 3.56
C LYS A 70 17.94 8.49 4.92
N PRO A 71 18.09 9.79 5.25
CA PRO A 71 17.39 10.39 6.40
C PRO A 71 15.89 10.09 6.35
N TYR A 72 15.34 9.74 7.50
CA TYR A 72 13.95 9.37 7.63
C TYR A 72 13.03 10.51 7.19
N LYS A 73 12.03 10.16 6.38
CA LYS A 73 10.97 11.05 5.92
C LYS A 73 9.63 10.46 6.29
N GLU A 74 8.65 11.31 6.56
CA GLU A 74 7.30 10.90 6.96
C GLU A 74 6.43 10.41 5.78
N THR A 75 7.00 9.54 4.94
CA THR A 75 6.31 8.88 3.84
C THR A 75 5.89 7.47 4.24
N ARG A 76 4.81 6.96 3.63
CA ARG A 76 4.28 5.63 3.95
C ARG A 76 5.30 4.53 3.70
N ASP A 77 6.10 4.65 2.64
CA ASP A 77 7.08 3.64 2.27
C ASP A 77 8.31 3.68 3.17
N ALA A 78 8.77 4.87 3.58
CA ALA A 78 9.79 4.98 4.61
C ALA A 78 9.31 4.39 5.95
N GLN A 79 8.08 4.71 6.38
CA GLN A 79 7.50 4.12 7.59
C GLN A 79 7.47 2.59 7.54
N LYS A 80 7.09 2.01 6.40
CA LYS A 80 7.10 0.54 6.21
C LYS A 80 8.51 -0.02 6.21
N ALA A 81 9.43 0.59 5.46
CA ALA A 81 10.81 0.14 5.33
C ALA A 81 11.51 0.10 6.70
N TYR A 82 11.46 1.18 7.46
CA TYR A 82 12.08 1.25 8.79
C TYR A 82 11.48 0.28 9.80
N ARG A 83 10.16 0.08 9.79
CA ARG A 83 9.51 -0.94 10.64
C ARG A 83 9.90 -2.37 10.26
N LEU A 84 9.97 -2.66 8.96
CA LEU A 84 10.38 -3.97 8.48
C LEU A 84 11.85 -4.24 8.81
N PHE A 85 12.70 -3.22 8.67
CA PHE A 85 14.11 -3.32 9.02
C PHE A 85 14.31 -3.58 10.52
N ALA A 86 13.59 -2.87 11.39
CA ALA A 86 13.62 -3.13 12.84
C ALA A 86 13.20 -4.57 13.17
N ARG A 87 12.12 -5.07 12.56
CA ARG A 87 11.68 -6.46 12.75
C ARG A 87 12.70 -7.47 12.23
N PHE A 88 13.31 -7.18 11.08
CA PHE A 88 14.36 -8.02 10.52
C PHE A 88 15.56 -8.11 11.48
N LEU A 89 16.10 -6.98 11.91
CA LEU A 89 17.24 -6.96 12.83
C LEU A 89 16.94 -7.70 14.14
N ALA A 90 15.74 -7.50 14.70
CA ALA A 90 15.30 -8.23 15.89
C ALA A 90 15.19 -9.74 15.64
N SER A 91 14.59 -10.16 14.52
CA SER A 91 14.48 -11.58 14.16
C SER A 91 15.82 -12.28 13.93
N ARG A 92 16.88 -11.51 13.69
CA ARG A 92 18.26 -12.00 13.57
C ARG A 92 19.07 -11.81 14.86
N ASN A 93 18.44 -11.39 15.95
CA ASN A 93 19.07 -11.05 17.23
C ASN A 93 20.17 -9.99 17.13
N ILE A 94 20.13 -9.12 16.10
CA ILE A 94 21.10 -8.02 15.91
C ILE A 94 20.77 -6.84 16.85
N ILE A 95 19.48 -6.65 17.14
CA ILE A 95 18.98 -5.69 18.13
C ILE A 95 18.03 -6.40 19.10
N HIS A 96 17.89 -5.88 20.31
CA HIS A 96 16.89 -6.37 21.26
C HIS A 96 15.47 -6.05 20.79
N ASP A 97 14.54 -6.97 21.07
CA ASP A 97 13.11 -6.82 20.76
C ASP A 97 12.51 -5.52 21.33
N GLU A 98 12.92 -5.13 22.54
CA GLU A 98 12.48 -3.87 23.15
C GLU A 98 12.81 -2.64 22.31
N PHE A 99 13.97 -2.63 21.65
CA PHE A 99 14.36 -1.53 20.79
C PHE A 99 13.53 -1.52 19.50
N ALA A 100 13.31 -2.69 18.90
CA ALA A 100 12.41 -2.81 17.76
C ALA A 100 11.00 -2.34 18.11
N ASP A 101 10.47 -2.71 19.28
CA ASP A 101 9.15 -2.28 19.74
C ASP A 101 9.05 -0.76 19.93
N LYS A 102 10.10 -0.11 20.43
CA LYS A 102 10.18 1.37 20.51
C LYS A 102 10.07 1.99 19.10
N ILE A 103 10.77 1.43 18.11
CA ILE A 103 10.66 1.86 16.71
C ILE A 103 9.24 1.67 16.20
N LEU A 104 8.64 0.50 16.43
CA LEU A 104 7.29 0.18 15.96
C LEU A 104 6.22 1.06 16.62
N LYS A 105 6.43 1.52 17.86
CA LYS A 105 5.53 2.47 18.54
C LYS A 105 5.68 3.89 17.99
N ALA A 106 6.91 4.33 17.71
CA ALA A 106 7.21 5.66 17.21
C ALA A 106 6.88 5.85 15.71
N VAL A 107 7.22 4.87 14.87
CA VAL A 107 7.03 4.91 13.42
C VAL A 107 5.72 4.23 13.07
N LYS A 108 4.61 4.97 13.07
CA LYS A 108 3.28 4.43 12.73
C LYS A 108 3.00 4.59 11.23
N VAL A 109 2.58 3.51 10.57
CA VAL A 109 2.11 3.59 9.19
C VAL A 109 0.72 4.21 9.19
N LYS A 110 0.57 5.36 8.52
CA LYS A 110 -0.76 5.97 8.34
C LYS A 110 -1.66 4.98 7.58
N LYS A 111 -2.85 4.72 8.13
CA LYS A 111 -3.87 3.92 7.42
C LYS A 111 -4.30 4.73 6.19
N ALA A 112 -4.33 4.07 5.04
CA ALA A 112 -5.02 4.63 3.89
C ALA A 112 -6.53 4.50 4.17
N ASN A 113 -7.27 5.59 4.03
CA ASN A 113 -8.73 5.53 4.02
C ASN A 113 -9.18 4.79 2.76
N ALA A 114 -10.38 4.22 2.81
CA ALA A 114 -11.00 3.69 1.61
C ALA A 114 -11.18 4.84 0.60
N ASP A 115 -10.97 4.54 -0.68
CA ASP A 115 -11.42 5.44 -1.72
C ASP A 115 -12.95 5.40 -1.73
N ILE A 116 -13.56 6.56 -1.54
CA ILE A 116 -15.02 6.74 -1.49
C ILE A 116 -15.55 7.34 -2.79
N TYR A 117 -14.67 7.65 -3.73
CA TYR A 117 -15.08 8.18 -5.03
C TYR A 117 -15.84 7.10 -5.80
N ILE A 118 -17.04 7.47 -6.25
CA ILE A 118 -17.88 6.64 -7.12
C ILE A 118 -18.02 7.42 -8.44
N PRO A 119 -17.51 6.90 -9.56
CA PRO A 119 -17.64 7.57 -10.84
C PRO A 119 -19.10 7.64 -11.27
N THR A 120 -19.46 8.73 -11.95
CA THR A 120 -20.77 8.93 -12.57
C THR A 120 -20.93 8.05 -13.81
N LEU A 121 -22.18 7.81 -14.22
CA LEU A 121 -22.46 7.08 -15.45
C LEU A 121 -21.86 7.74 -16.69
N GLU A 122 -21.82 9.08 -16.74
CA GLU A 122 -21.24 9.81 -17.87
C GLU A 122 -19.71 9.70 -17.91
N GLU A 123 -19.04 9.71 -16.76
CA GLU A 123 -17.60 9.41 -16.68
C GLU A 123 -17.31 8.00 -17.18
N ILE A 124 -18.09 7.00 -16.76
CA ILE A 124 -17.95 5.61 -17.22
C ILE A 124 -18.15 5.51 -18.74
N LYS A 125 -19.22 6.11 -19.27
CA LYS A 125 -19.48 6.12 -20.72
C LYS A 125 -18.36 6.78 -21.50
N ARG A 126 -17.85 7.91 -21.01
CA ARG A 126 -16.74 8.63 -21.64
C ARG A 126 -15.47 7.80 -21.66
N THR A 127 -15.10 7.18 -20.54
CA THR A 127 -13.92 6.32 -20.44
C THR A 127 -14.05 5.10 -21.36
N LEU A 128 -15.22 4.44 -21.40
CA LEU A 128 -15.46 3.35 -22.33
C LEU A 128 -15.37 3.81 -23.79
N GLN A 129 -15.88 4.99 -24.12
CA GLN A 129 -15.79 5.54 -25.48
C GLN A 129 -14.35 5.83 -25.90
N LEU A 130 -13.52 6.37 -25.00
CA LEU A 130 -12.08 6.59 -25.26
C LEU A 130 -11.33 5.26 -25.38
N ALA A 131 -11.69 4.28 -24.57
CA ALA A 131 -11.05 2.97 -24.58
C ALA A 131 -11.38 2.16 -25.86
N LYS A 132 -12.48 2.45 -26.58
CA LYS A 132 -12.87 1.71 -27.80
C LYS A 132 -11.78 1.67 -28.87
N ASP A 133 -10.99 2.72 -28.98
CA ASP A 133 -9.87 2.80 -29.93
C ASP A 133 -8.71 1.85 -29.54
N TYR A 134 -8.77 1.29 -28.33
CA TYR A 134 -7.80 0.37 -27.74
C TYR A 134 -8.51 -0.90 -27.24
N GLU A 135 -8.80 -1.85 -28.13
CA GLU A 135 -9.63 -3.06 -27.85
C GLU A 135 -9.25 -3.77 -26.54
N ASN A 136 -7.94 -3.89 -26.27
CA ASN A 136 -7.43 -4.52 -25.06
C ASN A 136 -7.80 -3.74 -23.78
N VAL A 137 -7.69 -2.41 -23.80
CA VAL A 137 -8.04 -1.52 -22.69
C VAL A 137 -9.55 -1.55 -22.49
N HIS A 138 -10.32 -1.46 -23.58
CA HIS A 138 -11.78 -1.56 -23.55
C HIS A 138 -12.26 -2.86 -22.88
N THR A 139 -11.65 -4.00 -23.25
CA THR A 139 -11.96 -5.31 -22.67
C THR A 139 -11.72 -5.32 -21.16
N VAL A 140 -10.61 -4.73 -20.71
CA VAL A 140 -10.29 -4.63 -19.28
C VAL A 140 -11.33 -3.79 -18.53
N TYR A 141 -11.74 -2.63 -19.07
CA TYR A 141 -12.78 -1.80 -18.43
C TYR A 141 -14.13 -2.50 -18.38
N ARG A 142 -14.56 -3.19 -19.44
CA ARG A 142 -15.80 -3.98 -19.41
C ARG A 142 -15.77 -5.06 -18.33
N LEU A 143 -14.67 -5.83 -18.26
CA LEU A 143 -14.52 -6.86 -17.24
C LEU A 143 -14.49 -6.25 -15.83
N ALA A 144 -13.87 -5.08 -15.64
CA ALA A 144 -13.88 -4.40 -14.35
C ALA A 144 -15.30 -4.01 -13.91
N LEU A 145 -16.12 -3.51 -14.84
CA LEU A 145 -17.51 -3.14 -14.60
C LEU A 145 -18.40 -4.36 -14.34
N GLU A 146 -18.21 -5.45 -15.07
CA GLU A 146 -19.01 -6.68 -14.93
C GLU A 146 -18.70 -7.43 -13.63
N THR A 147 -17.42 -7.51 -13.27
CA THR A 147 -16.94 -8.46 -12.25
C THR A 147 -16.66 -7.80 -10.90
N GLY A 148 -16.35 -6.50 -10.88
CA GLY A 148 -15.85 -5.78 -9.69
C GLY A 148 -14.48 -6.26 -9.18
N VAL A 149 -13.77 -7.11 -9.92
CA VAL A 149 -12.46 -7.64 -9.50
C VAL A 149 -11.34 -6.64 -9.78
N ARG A 150 -10.21 -6.78 -9.09
CA ARG A 150 -9.08 -5.86 -9.24
C ARG A 150 -8.44 -6.01 -10.61
N LEU A 151 -7.86 -4.91 -11.11
CA LEU A 151 -7.08 -4.93 -12.35
C LEU A 151 -6.04 -6.07 -12.42
N SER A 152 -5.34 -6.36 -11.31
CA SER A 152 -4.38 -7.47 -11.30
C SER A 152 -5.01 -8.86 -11.48
N GLU A 153 -6.25 -9.03 -11.03
CA GLU A 153 -7.01 -10.27 -11.17
C GLU A 153 -7.52 -10.38 -12.62
N ILE A 154 -8.03 -9.29 -13.20
CA ILE A 154 -8.43 -9.22 -14.62
C ILE A 154 -7.27 -9.56 -15.55
N LEU A 155 -6.10 -8.93 -15.37
CA LEU A 155 -4.91 -9.20 -16.19
C LEU A 155 -4.41 -10.65 -16.05
N LYS A 156 -4.72 -11.32 -14.94
CA LYS A 156 -4.39 -12.74 -14.77
C LYS A 156 -5.36 -13.64 -15.52
N VAL A 157 -6.66 -13.34 -15.45
CA VAL A 157 -7.72 -14.01 -16.24
C VAL A 157 -7.44 -13.90 -17.74
N LEU A 158 -7.12 -12.69 -18.22
CA LEU A 158 -6.85 -12.43 -19.64
C LEU A 158 -5.53 -13.04 -20.17
N ARG A 159 -4.66 -13.56 -19.30
CA ARG A 159 -3.41 -14.22 -19.72
C ARG A 159 -3.65 -15.67 -20.17
N GLU A 160 -4.61 -16.34 -19.54
CA GLU A 160 -4.94 -17.76 -19.72
C GLU A 160 -6.45 -17.94 -20.00
N PRO A 161 -7.04 -17.21 -20.97
CA PRO A 161 -8.49 -17.21 -21.21
C PRO A 161 -9.07 -18.60 -21.51
N GLU A 162 -8.26 -19.56 -21.95
CA GLU A 162 -8.63 -20.95 -22.22
C GLU A 162 -9.18 -21.72 -21.01
N ARG A 163 -9.00 -21.21 -19.79
CA ARG A 163 -9.51 -21.82 -18.55
C ARG A 163 -10.95 -21.42 -18.21
N ASP A 164 -11.56 -20.58 -19.03
CA ASP A 164 -12.92 -20.09 -18.84
C ASP A 164 -13.94 -21.22 -18.99
N VAL A 165 -15.01 -21.16 -18.21
CA VAL A 165 -16.11 -22.13 -18.26
C VAL A 165 -17.40 -21.39 -18.53
N CYS A 166 -18.02 -21.66 -19.68
CA CYS A 166 -19.21 -20.95 -20.14
C CYS A 166 -20.43 -21.86 -20.19
N ASP A 167 -21.57 -21.34 -19.71
CA ASP A 167 -22.90 -21.92 -19.90
C ASP A 167 -23.83 -20.83 -20.47
N GLY A 168 -24.09 -20.92 -21.78
CA GLY A 168 -24.84 -19.91 -22.52
C GLY A 168 -24.14 -18.54 -22.55
N LEU A 169 -24.81 -17.52 -22.00
CA LEU A 169 -24.33 -16.13 -21.97
C LEU A 169 -23.46 -15.80 -20.75
N VAL A 170 -23.40 -16.70 -19.77
CA VAL A 170 -22.70 -16.46 -18.51
C VAL A 170 -21.50 -17.39 -18.44
N CYS A 171 -20.33 -16.81 -18.21
CA CYS A 171 -19.09 -17.54 -18.04
C CYS A 171 -18.53 -17.29 -16.64
N TYR A 172 -17.70 -18.23 -16.17
CA TYR A 172 -16.91 -18.04 -14.98
C TYR A 172 -15.48 -18.55 -15.16
N TYR A 173 -14.54 -17.79 -14.61
CA TYR A 173 -13.14 -18.16 -14.58
C TYR A 173 -12.73 -18.65 -13.18
N PRO A 174 -12.27 -19.91 -13.00
CA PRO A 174 -11.77 -20.40 -11.72
C PRO A 174 -10.37 -19.84 -11.44
N LEU A 175 -10.30 -18.75 -10.66
CA LEU A 175 -9.04 -18.04 -10.36
C LEU A 175 -8.32 -18.60 -9.12
N ALA A 176 -9.08 -19.02 -8.10
CA ALA A 176 -8.58 -19.59 -6.85
C ALA A 176 -7.36 -18.85 -6.26
N TRP A 177 -7.39 -17.52 -6.27
CA TRP A 177 -6.25 -16.70 -5.85
C TRP A 177 -6.47 -16.04 -4.50
N SER A 178 -5.62 -16.39 -3.52
CA SER A 178 -5.58 -15.76 -2.20
C SER A 178 -4.38 -14.83 -2.04
N ARG A 179 -4.61 -13.65 -1.46
CA ARG A 179 -3.58 -12.70 -1.02
C ARG A 179 -3.85 -12.28 0.43
N GLY A 180 -3.22 -12.98 1.38
CA GLY A 180 -3.54 -12.85 2.80
C GLY A 180 -4.99 -13.28 3.04
N TYR A 181 -5.77 -12.45 3.75
CA TYR A 181 -7.19 -12.71 4.02
C TYR A 181 -8.14 -12.42 2.84
N LYS A 182 -7.64 -11.89 1.72
CA LYS A 182 -8.48 -11.56 0.54
C LYS A 182 -8.35 -12.67 -0.49
N GLY A 183 -9.46 -13.33 -0.83
CA GLY A 183 -9.51 -14.36 -1.86
C GLY A 183 -10.45 -13.99 -3.00
N VAL A 184 -10.10 -14.40 -4.21
CA VAL A 184 -10.98 -14.39 -5.39
C VAL A 184 -10.96 -15.79 -5.98
N PHE A 185 -12.07 -16.51 -5.84
CA PHE A 185 -12.19 -17.90 -6.27
C PHE A 185 -12.70 -18.02 -7.69
N TYR A 186 -13.70 -17.21 -8.04
CA TYR A 186 -14.36 -17.20 -9.33
C TYR A 186 -14.52 -15.76 -9.84
N VAL A 187 -14.45 -15.59 -11.16
CA VAL A 187 -14.72 -14.32 -11.84
C VAL A 187 -15.85 -14.57 -12.82
N PHE A 188 -17.06 -14.09 -12.51
CA PHE A 188 -18.24 -14.22 -13.38
C PHE A 188 -18.30 -13.06 -14.37
N HIS A 189 -18.50 -13.35 -15.64
CA HIS A 189 -18.50 -12.35 -16.70
C HIS A 189 -19.41 -12.75 -17.87
N ILE A 190 -19.71 -11.77 -18.72
CA ILE A 190 -20.48 -11.93 -19.97
C ILE A 190 -19.58 -11.60 -21.17
N THR A 191 -18.58 -10.73 -20.98
CA THR A 191 -17.60 -10.37 -22.02
C THR A 191 -16.72 -11.56 -22.39
N PRO A 192 -16.72 -12.03 -23.66
CA PRO A 192 -15.84 -13.12 -24.08
C PRO A 192 -14.37 -12.79 -23.82
N LEU A 193 -13.66 -13.71 -23.17
CA LEU A 193 -12.24 -13.53 -22.86
C LEU A 193 -11.39 -13.71 -24.12
N LYS A 194 -10.41 -12.82 -24.29
CA LYS A 194 -9.36 -12.93 -25.32
C LYS A 194 -8.00 -12.80 -24.64
N ARG A 195 -6.97 -13.42 -25.21
CA ARG A 195 -5.61 -13.25 -24.68
C ARG A 195 -5.17 -11.80 -24.91
N VAL A 196 -4.83 -11.11 -23.83
CA VAL A 196 -4.41 -9.70 -23.86
C VAL A 196 -3.04 -9.55 -23.21
N GLU A 197 -2.09 -8.98 -23.94
CA GLU A 197 -0.79 -8.56 -23.41
C GLU A 197 -0.77 -7.05 -23.17
N VAL A 198 -1.28 -6.63 -22.01
CA VAL A 198 -1.27 -5.22 -21.60
C VAL A 198 -0.65 -5.08 -20.22
N THR A 199 0.18 -4.05 -20.05
CA THR A 199 0.76 -3.71 -18.76
C THR A 199 -0.18 -2.80 -17.97
N LYS A 200 -0.08 -2.84 -16.64
CA LYS A 200 -0.88 -1.94 -15.77
C LYS A 200 -0.67 -0.46 -16.09
N TRP A 201 0.51 -0.09 -16.58
CA TRP A 201 0.85 1.30 -16.91
C TRP A 201 0.03 1.82 -18.07
N ALA A 202 -0.13 1.02 -19.13
CA ALA A 202 -0.94 1.40 -20.30
C ALA A 202 -2.42 1.62 -19.98
N ILE A 203 -2.90 1.15 -18.82
CA ILE A 203 -4.29 1.36 -18.37
C ILE A 203 -4.39 2.57 -17.43
N ALA A 204 -3.30 2.91 -16.72
CA ALA A 204 -3.28 4.02 -15.78
C ALA A 204 -3.32 5.40 -16.45
N ASP A 205 -3.06 5.46 -17.76
CA ASP A 205 -3.05 6.68 -18.56
C ASP A 205 -4.47 7.08 -19.07
N PHE A 206 -5.51 6.29 -18.76
CA PHE A 206 -6.93 6.52 -19.11
C PHE A 206 -7.78 6.89 -17.88
#